data_AF-A0A6I1NR08-F1
#
_entry.id   AF-A0A6I1NR08-F1
#
_cell.length_a   1.000
_cell.length_b   1.000
_cell.length_c   1.000
_cell.angle_alpha   90.00
_cell.angle_beta   90.00
_cell.angle_gamma   90.00
#
_symmetry.space_group_name_H-M   'P 1'
#
loop_
_entity.id
_entity.type
_entity.pdbx_description
1 polymer ?
#
loop_
_entity_poly.entity_id
_entity_poly.type
_entity_poly.pdbx_seq_one_letter_code
_entity_poly.pdbx_strand_id
1 'polypeptide(L)' 'MTNYETVKTHIDIIRSGDTVLHNGELRTVCNSDIKRGGFMGTTLFGDSYRLGTVPVQLARIRRAV' A
#
# COMPACT_ATOMS: atom_id res chain seq x y z
N MET A 1 18.41 -6.72 -12.15
CA MET A 1 17.61 -5.51 -11.86
C MET A 1 16.16 -5.94 -11.73
N THR A 2 15.54 -5.86 -10.56
CA THR A 2 14.14 -6.24 -10.38
C THR A 2 13.28 -5.12 -10.93
N ASN A 3 12.66 -5.31 -12.10
CA ASN A 3 11.74 -4.32 -12.66
C ASN A 3 10.45 -4.34 -11.84
N TYR A 4 10.17 -3.25 -11.13
CA TYR A 4 8.91 -3.02 -10.44
C TYR A 4 8.27 -1.75 -10.97
N GLU A 5 6.97 -1.80 -11.23
CA GLU A 5 6.19 -0.62 -11.61
C GLU A 5 5.42 -0.13 -10.38
N THR A 6 5.41 1.17 -10.13
CA THR A 6 4.57 1.75 -9.07
C THR A 6 3.24 2.23 -9.64
N VAL A 7 2.14 1.69 -9.13
CA VAL A 7 0.77 2.05 -9.51
C VAL A 7 0.13 2.81 -8.37
N LYS A 8 -0.39 4.00 -8.66
CA LYS A 8 -1.16 4.79 -7.69
C LYS A 8 -2.54 4.15 -7.54
N THR A 9 -2.88 3.69 -6.35
CA THR A 9 -4.16 3.06 -6.03
C THR A 9 -4.75 3.64 -4.75
N HIS A 10 -6.05 3.42 -4.54
CA HIS A 10 -6.71 3.82 -3.31
C HIS A 10 -6.32 2.87 -2.17
N ILE A 11 -6.23 3.39 -0.94
CA ILE A 11 -5.86 2.63 0.25
C ILE A 11 -6.80 1.44 0.52
N ASP A 12 -8.09 1.55 0.18
CA ASP A 12 -9.05 0.45 0.36
C ASP A 12 -8.80 -0.74 -0.58
N ILE A 13 -8.13 -0.52 -1.70
CA ILE A 13 -7.82 -1.56 -2.68
C ILE A 13 -6.62 -2.40 -2.20
N ILE A 14 -5.75 -1.80 -1.38
CA ILE A 14 -4.57 -2.48 -0.82
C ILE A 14 -5.01 -3.67 0.03
N ARG A 15 -4.36 -4.82 -0.19
CA ARG A 15 -4.58 -6.05 0.57
C ARG A 15 -3.27 -6.53 1.20
N SER A 16 -3.41 -7.39 2.20
CA SER A 16 -2.27 -8.08 2.78
C SER A 16 -1.56 -8.91 1.70
N GLY A 17 -0.25 -8.78 1.59
CA GLY A 17 0.59 -9.40 0.56
C GLY A 17 1.02 -8.44 -0.55
N ASP A 18 0.36 -7.28 -0.70
CA ASP A 18 0.79 -6.26 -1.66
C ASP A 18 2.09 -5.59 -1.19
N THR A 19 2.95 -5.22 -2.12
CA THR A 19 4.12 -4.38 -1.84
C THR A 19 3.77 -2.92 -2.14
N VAL A 20 4.05 -2.01 -1.22
CA VAL A 20 3.82 -0.58 -1.39
C VAL A 20 5.11 0.21 -1.16
N LEU A 21 5.26 1.31 -1.86
CA LEU A 21 6.32 2.28 -1.61
C LEU A 21 5.81 3.28 -0.55
N HIS A 22 6.29 3.12 0.68
CA HIS A 22 5.97 3.98 1.81
C HIS A 22 7.24 4.70 2.28
N ASN A 23 7.23 6.03 2.29
CA ASN A 23 8.39 6.87 2.64
C ASN A 23 9.70 6.58 1.87
N GLY A 24 9.59 6.15 0.61
CA GLY A 24 10.76 5.82 -0.22
C GLY A 24 11.29 4.40 -0.04
N GLU A 25 10.72 3.61 0.88
CA GLU A 25 11.05 2.20 1.07
C GLU A 25 9.93 1.29 0.54
N LEU A 26 10.31 0.19 -0.11
CA LEU A 26 9.38 -0.85 -0.50
C LEU A 26 9.07 -1.70 0.74
N ARG A 27 7.81 -1.68 1.16
CA ARG A 27 7.31 -2.49 2.29
C ARG A 27 6.20 -3.41 1.82
N THR A 28 6.26 -4.66 2.28
CA THR A 28 5.16 -5.60 2.08
C THR A 28 4.12 -5.36 3.15
N VAL A 29 2.87 -5.24 2.74
CA VAL A 29 1.74 -4.98 3.62
C VAL A 29 1.29 -6.28 4.26
N CYS A 30 1.27 -6.35 5.59
CA CYS A 30 0.68 -7.47 6.32
C CYS A 30 -0.72 -7.12 6.82
N ASN A 31 -1.48 -8.15 7.24
CA ASN A 31 -2.83 -7.95 7.76
C ASN A 31 -2.85 -7.10 9.05
N SER A 32 -1.77 -7.12 9.84
CA SER A 32 -1.58 -6.25 11.01
C SER A 32 -1.40 -4.78 10.66
N ASP A 33 -0.90 -4.49 9.45
CA ASP A 33 -0.60 -3.12 9.00
C ASP A 33 -1.82 -2.43 8.41
N ILE A 34 -2.83 -3.20 7.97
CA ILE A 34 -4.10 -2.68 7.47
C ILE A 34 -5.10 -2.68 8.62
N LYS A 35 -5.60 -1.51 8.99
CA LYS A 35 -6.78 -1.41 9.85
C LYS A 35 -7.91 -0.77 9.07
N ARG A 36 -9.01 -1.50 8.90
CA ARG A 36 -10.23 -1.01 8.25
C ARG A 36 -11.30 -0.71 9.30
N GLY A 37 -12.08 0.35 9.09
CA GLY A 37 -13.25 0.65 9.92
C GLY A 37 -12.97 1.35 11.25
N GLY A 38 -11.84 2.05 11.40
CA GLY A 38 -11.60 2.92 12.55
C GLY A 38 -12.31 4.28 12.43
N PHE A 39 -12.20 5.11 13.47
CA PHE A 39 -12.75 6.48 13.49
C PHE A 39 -12.23 7.36 12.34
N MET A 40 -11.02 7.09 11.83
CA MET A 40 -10.41 7.76 10.67
C MET A 40 -10.34 6.86 9.42
N GLY A 41 -11.32 5.97 9.24
CA GLY A 41 -11.40 5.11 8.05
C GLY A 41 -10.32 4.03 8.00
N THR A 42 -9.86 3.72 6.79
CA THR A 42 -8.79 2.74 6.55
C THR A 42 -7.42 3.37 6.81
N THR A 43 -6.59 2.69 7.61
CA THR A 43 -5.20 3.05 7.82
C THR A 43 -4.26 1.95 7.36
N LEU A 44 -3.14 2.36 6.79
CA LEU A 44 -2.07 1.52 6.28
C LEU A 44 -0.78 1.94 6.99
N PHE A 45 -0.17 1.03 7.73
CA PHE A 45 0.97 1.31 8.62
C PHE A 45 0.69 2.43 9.63
N GLY A 46 -0.57 2.61 10.03
CA GLY A 46 -0.99 3.69 10.92
C GLY A 46 -1.20 5.05 10.24
N ASP A 47 -0.92 5.17 8.94
CA ASP A 47 -1.25 6.34 8.14
C ASP A 47 -2.61 6.15 7.45
N SER A 48 -3.50 7.13 7.55
CA SER A 48 -4.81 7.13 6.88
C SER A 48 -4.74 7.64 5.43
N TYR A 49 -3.56 8.06 4.97
CA TYR A 49 -3.35 8.65 3.65
C TYR A 49 -4.34 9.81 3.39
N ARG A 50 -4.57 10.63 4.41
CA ARG A 50 -5.60 11.70 4.44
C ARG A 50 -6.98 11.18 4.08
N LEU A 51 -7.46 10.15 4.79
CA LEU A 51 -8.75 9.49 4.55
C LEU A 51 -8.88 8.94 3.11
N GLY A 52 -7.78 8.42 2.55
CA GLY A 52 -7.72 7.92 1.18
C GLY A 52 -7.62 8.98 0.08
N THR A 53 -7.54 10.27 0.44
CA THR A 53 -7.32 11.35 -0.54
C THR A 53 -5.95 11.23 -1.24
N VAL A 54 -4.94 10.75 -0.50
CA VAL A 54 -3.60 10.51 -1.05
C VAL A 54 -3.55 9.08 -1.60
N PRO A 55 -3.22 8.88 -2.88
CA PRO A 55 -3.08 7.55 -3.42
C PRO A 55 -1.84 6.85 -2.85
N VAL A 56 -2.01 5.56 -2.52
CA VAL A 56 -0.92 4.68 -2.13
C VAL A 56 -0.17 4.23 -3.39
N GLN A 57 1.16 4.17 -3.34
CA GLN A 57 1.96 3.67 -4.45
C GLN A 57 2.19 2.16 -4.27
N LEU A 58 1.47 1.35 -5.04
CA LEU A 58 1.60 -0.11 -5.03
C LEU A 58 2.68 -0.55 -6.03
N ALA A 59 3.69 -1.28 -5.56
CA ALA A 59 4.75 -1.82 -6.37
C ALA A 59 4.32 -3.17 -6.98
N ARG A 60 4.04 -3.18 -8.27
CA ARG A 60 3.83 -4.39 -9.06
C ARG A 60 5.19 -4.97 -9.45
N ILE A 61 5.61 -5.99 -8.71
CA ILE A 61 6.79 -6.79 -9.06
C ILE A 61 6.37 -7.79 -10.13
N ARG A 62 6.86 -7.62 -11.36
CA ARG A 62 6.70 -8.63 -12.41
C ARG A 62 7.91 -9.53 -12.38
N ARG A 63 7.70 -10.81 -12.07
CA ARG A 63 8.73 -11.83 -12.27
C ARG A 63 8.85 -12.02 -13.78
N ALA A 64 10.03 -11.73 -14.33
CA ALA A 64 10.36 -12.20 -15.68
C ALA A 64 10.38 -13.72 -15.63
N VAL A 65 9.45 -14.36 -16.34
CA VAL A 65 9.45 -15.81 -16.61
C VAL A 65 10.43 -16.08 -17.73
#